data_AF-A0A1E3YLV1-F1
#
_entry.id   AF-A0A1E3YLV1-F1
#
_cell.length_a   1.000
_cell.length_b   1.000
_cell.length_c   1.000
_cell.angle_alpha   90.00
_cell.angle_beta   90.00
_cell.angle_gamma   90.00
#
_symmetry.space_group_name_H-M   'P 1'
#
loop_
_entity.id
_entity.type
_entity.pdbx_description
1 polymer ?
#
loop_
_entity_poly.entity_id
_entity_poly.type
_entity_poly.pdbx_seq_one_letter_code
_entity_poly.pdbx_strand_id
1 'polypeptide(L)'
;MGRYLLYRMHPFSVGESLRVDIPVDVIRPPSPLADEEWQALWQHGGFPEPFLRRDIRFTRRWRALRQDQLTREDIREVVQVQGLAAMDVLAQILAERSS
;
A
#
# COMPACT_ATOMS: atom_id res chain seq x y z
N MET A 1 19.50 -2.53 -10.00
CA MET A 1 18.64 -2.40 -8.80
C MET A 1 17.30 -3.05 -9.12
N GLY A 2 16.87 -3.94 -8.21
CA GLY A 2 15.82 -4.92 -8.41
C GLY A 2 14.51 -4.31 -8.87
N ARG A 3 13.89 -5.00 -9.81
CA ARG A 3 12.57 -4.70 -10.37
C ARG A 3 11.58 -4.56 -9.21
N TYR A 4 10.89 -3.43 -9.14
CA TYR A 4 9.77 -3.19 -8.23
C TYR A 4 8.77 -4.35 -8.40
N LEU A 5 8.81 -5.33 -7.52
CA LEU A 5 7.71 -6.27 -7.38
C LEU A 5 6.57 -5.45 -6.79
N LEU A 6 5.45 -5.33 -7.52
CA LEU A 6 4.25 -4.60 -7.11
C LEU A 6 3.50 -5.35 -5.99
N TYR A 7 4.21 -5.82 -4.97
CA TYR A 7 3.59 -6.40 -3.80
C TYR A 7 2.98 -5.27 -2.98
N ARG A 8 1.64 -5.26 -2.94
CA ARG A 8 0.91 -4.45 -1.97
C ARG A 8 1.12 -5.09 -0.61
N MET A 9 2.02 -4.52 0.19
CA MET A 9 2.13 -4.90 1.59
C MET A 9 0.94 -4.34 2.37
N HIS A 10 0.30 -5.20 3.14
CA HIS A 10 -0.78 -4.81 4.05
C HIS A 10 -0.21 -4.55 5.45
N PRO A 11 -0.77 -3.58 6.18
CA PRO A 11 -0.40 -3.37 7.57
C PRO A 11 -0.88 -4.56 8.41
N PHE A 12 -0.04 -5.02 9.33
CA PHE A 12 -0.41 -5.95 10.37
C PHE A 12 -1.54 -5.40 11.23
N SER A 13 -2.48 -6.29 11.49
CA SER A 13 -3.54 -6.14 12.46
C SER A 13 -3.09 -6.58 13.85
N VAL A 14 -3.89 -6.27 14.85
CA VAL A 14 -3.74 -6.83 16.21
C VAL A 14 -3.74 -8.36 16.18
N GLY A 15 -4.59 -8.96 15.34
CA GLY A 15 -4.67 -10.41 15.19
C GLY A 15 -3.38 -11.04 14.67
N GLU A 16 -2.78 -10.44 13.65
CA GLU A 16 -1.50 -10.90 13.06
C GLU A 16 -0.31 -10.62 13.99
N SER A 17 -0.40 -9.58 14.81
CA SER A 17 0.62 -9.30 15.84
C SER A 17 0.55 -10.31 17.00
N LEU A 18 -0.64 -10.87 17.26
CA LEU A 18 -0.86 -11.89 18.28
C LEU A 18 -0.54 -13.31 17.81
N ARG A 19 -0.80 -13.60 16.54
CA ARG A 19 -0.85 -14.97 16.02
C ARG A 19 -0.22 -15.03 14.64
N VAL A 20 0.78 -15.88 14.51
CA VAL A 20 1.52 -16.16 13.26
C VAL A 20 1.14 -17.50 12.64
N ASP A 21 0.31 -18.29 13.33
CA ASP A 21 -0.14 -19.59 12.88
C ASP A 21 -1.40 -19.48 11.99
N ILE A 22 -1.56 -20.44 11.08
CA ILE A 22 -2.70 -20.49 10.17
C ILE A 22 -3.97 -20.84 10.97
N PRO A 23 -5.05 -20.05 10.85
CA PRO A 23 -6.34 -20.38 11.45
C PRO A 23 -6.90 -21.71 10.97
N VAL A 24 -7.19 -22.60 11.92
CA VAL A 24 -8.04 -23.78 11.70
C VAL A 24 -9.50 -23.35 11.54
N ASP A 25 -9.94 -22.40 12.36
CA ASP A 25 -11.28 -21.82 12.31
C ASP A 25 -11.25 -20.35 11.89
N VAL A 26 -12.30 -19.92 11.17
CA VAL A 26 -12.44 -18.53 10.67
C VAL A 26 -12.50 -17.52 11.81
N ILE A 27 -13.16 -17.88 12.92
CA ILE A 27 -13.33 -17.03 14.10
C ILE A 27 -12.54 -17.62 15.25
N ARG A 28 -11.66 -16.82 15.84
CA ARG A 28 -10.88 -17.17 17.03
C ARG A 28 -11.35 -16.34 18.23
N PRO A 29 -11.30 -16.89 19.45
CA PRO A 29 -11.62 -16.12 20.64
C PRO A 29 -10.66 -14.93 20.79
N PRO A 30 -11.08 -13.84 21.45
CA PRO A 30 -10.20 -12.71 21.73
C PRO A 30 -9.04 -13.13 22.65
N SER A 31 -7.88 -12.50 22.47
CA SER A 31 -6.69 -12.70 23.30
C SER A 31 -6.08 -11.34 23.63
N PRO A 32 -5.56 -11.14 24.85
CA PRO A 32 -4.87 -9.90 25.19
C PRO A 32 -3.58 -9.77 24.37
N LEU A 33 -3.31 -8.55 23.91
CA LEU A 33 -2.04 -8.13 23.31
C LEU A 33 -1.18 -7.48 24.40
N ALA A 34 0.11 -7.75 24.39
CA ALA A 34 1.05 -7.09 25.30
C ALA A 34 1.04 -5.56 25.06
N ASP A 35 1.15 -4.80 26.14
CA ASP A 35 1.08 -3.34 26.08
C ASP A 35 2.18 -2.76 25.19
N GLU A 36 3.38 -3.36 25.13
CA GLU A 36 4.44 -2.87 24.25
C GLU A 36 4.08 -3.01 22.77
N GLU A 37 3.43 -4.10 22.38
CA GLU A 37 2.99 -4.33 21.00
C GLU A 37 1.84 -3.39 20.63
N TRP A 38 0.92 -3.15 21.57
CA TRP A 38 -0.14 -2.16 21.40
C TRP A 38 0.43 -0.76 21.18
N GLN A 39 1.41 -0.35 22.02
CA GLN A 39 2.09 0.93 21.87
C GLN A 39 2.87 1.00 20.56
N ALA A 40 3.51 -0.08 20.13
CA ALA A 40 4.22 -0.13 18.87
C ALA A 40 3.26 0.05 17.67
N LEU A 41 2.11 -0.63 17.66
CA LEU A 41 1.07 -0.45 16.65
C LEU A 41 0.55 0.98 16.63
N TRP A 42 0.32 1.57 17.81
CA TRP A 42 -0.17 2.94 17.93
C TRP A 42 0.82 3.97 17.40
N GLN A 43 2.10 3.83 17.75
CA GLN A 43 3.13 4.81 17.40
C GLN A 43 3.65 4.63 15.96
N HIS A 44 3.94 3.39 15.57
CA HIS A 44 4.59 3.09 14.29
C HIS A 44 3.59 2.71 13.19
N GLY A 45 2.39 2.24 13.55
CA GLY A 45 1.41 1.67 12.62
C GLY A 45 1.70 0.20 12.34
N GLY A 46 0.78 -0.49 11.65
CA GLY A 46 0.90 -1.92 11.36
C GLY A 46 1.85 -2.29 10.21
N PHE A 47 2.39 -1.32 9.46
CA PHE A 47 3.26 -1.68 8.34
C PHE A 47 4.55 -2.35 8.81
N PRO A 48 4.98 -3.46 8.18
CA PRO A 48 6.04 -4.31 8.71
C PRO A 48 7.35 -3.57 9.01
N GLU A 49 7.88 -2.78 8.07
CA GLU A 49 9.16 -2.10 8.29
C GLU A 49 9.12 -1.06 9.42
N PRO A 50 8.16 -0.11 9.48
CA PRO A 50 8.03 0.78 10.63
C PRO A 50 7.78 0.04 11.95
N PHE A 51 6.91 -0.97 11.93
CA PHE A 51 6.47 -1.71 13.11
C PHE A 51 7.62 -2.49 13.75
N LEU A 52 8.37 -3.26 12.95
CA LEU A 52 9.48 -4.07 13.42
C LEU A 52 10.68 -3.23 13.86
N ARG A 53 10.92 -2.09 13.20
CA ARG A 53 12.11 -1.27 13.48
C ARG A 53 11.97 -0.38 14.72
N ARG A 54 10.74 -0.01 15.11
CA ARG A 54 10.43 0.80 16.30
C ARG A 54 11.24 2.11 16.43
N ASP A 55 11.54 2.74 15.30
CA ASP A 55 12.24 4.03 15.23
C ASP A 55 11.29 5.10 14.70
N ILE A 56 10.94 6.07 15.55
CA ILE A 56 9.99 7.13 15.20
C ILE A 56 10.45 8.00 14.03
N ARG A 57 11.77 8.23 13.90
CA ARG A 57 12.32 9.01 12.77
C ARG A 57 12.18 8.23 11.48
N PHE A 58 12.43 6.91 11.54
CA PHE A 58 12.19 6.03 10.41
C PHE A 58 10.71 5.98 10.03
N THR A 59 9.81 5.76 11.00
CA THR A 59 8.36 5.74 10.78
C THR A 59 7.89 7.01 10.07
N ARG A 60 8.31 8.18 10.54
CA ARG A 60 7.93 9.47 9.93
C ARG A 60 8.40 9.59 8.48
N ARG A 61 9.66 9.23 8.20
CA ARG A 61 10.21 9.23 6.84
C ARG A 61 9.48 8.22 5.94
N TRP A 62 9.21 7.03 6.44
CA TRP A 62 8.53 5.98 5.71
C TRP A 62 7.09 6.39 5.35
N ARG A 63 6.35 6.98 6.29
CA ARG A 63 4.99 7.50 6.03
C ARG A 63 4.99 8.56 4.94
N ALA A 64 5.94 9.50 4.99
CA ALA A 64 6.07 10.54 3.97
C ALA A 64 6.40 9.95 2.59
N LEU A 65 7.34 9.01 2.52
CA LEU A 65 7.70 8.34 1.26
C LEU A 65 6.52 7.57 0.67
N ARG A 66 5.80 6.81 1.50
CA ARG A 66 4.64 6.06 1.05
C ARG A 66 3.53 6.98 0.53
N GLN A 67 3.30 8.11 1.21
CA GLN A 67 2.32 9.09 0.72
C GLN A 67 2.72 9.67 -0.64
N ASP A 68 4.00 10.04 -0.82
CA ASP A 68 4.50 10.56 -2.10
C ASP A 68 4.40 9.50 -3.21
N GLN A 69 4.73 8.24 -2.92
CA GLN A 69 4.57 7.13 -3.86
C GLN A 69 3.12 6.91 -4.26
N LEU A 70 2.21 6.81 -3.29
CA LEU A 70 0.77 6.67 -3.56
C LEU A 70 0.26 7.81 -4.44
N THR A 71 0.54 9.06 -4.07
CA THR A 71 0.10 10.22 -4.85
C THR A 71 0.69 10.22 -6.27
N ARG A 72 1.97 9.88 -6.45
CA ARG A 72 2.61 9.87 -7.77
C ARG A 72 2.16 8.72 -8.65
N GLU A 73 1.93 7.54 -8.06
CA GLU A 73 1.40 6.39 -8.77
C GLU A 73 -0.04 6.67 -9.24
N ASP A 74 -0.90 7.17 -8.35
CA ASP A 74 -2.28 7.53 -8.68
C ASP A 74 -2.34 8.58 -9.80
N ILE A 75 -1.54 9.65 -9.71
CA ILE A 75 -1.47 10.68 -10.76
C ILE A 75 -0.99 10.08 -12.09
N ARG A 76 0.03 9.22 -12.06
CA ARG A 76 0.55 8.58 -13.27
C ARG A 76 -0.51 7.68 -13.92
N GLU A 77 -1.24 6.92 -13.12
CA GLU A 77 -2.31 6.05 -13.60
C GLU A 77 -3.44 6.87 -14.27
N VAL A 78 -3.86 7.97 -13.65
CA VAL A 78 -4.85 8.89 -14.24
C VAL A 78 -4.35 9.48 -15.57
N VAL A 79 -3.10 9.93 -15.63
CA VAL A 79 -2.51 10.48 -16.86
C VAL A 79 -2.43 9.43 -17.97
N GLN A 80 -2.11 8.17 -17.65
CA GLN A 80 -2.12 7.08 -18.62
C GLN A 80 -3.51 6.83 -19.19
N VAL A 81 -4.54 6.81 -18.33
CA VAL A 81 -5.95 6.66 -18.77
C VAL A 81 -6.36 7.81 -19.70
N GLN A 82 -6.00 9.06 -19.39
CA GLN A 82 -6.27 10.21 -20.26
C GLN A 82 -5.53 10.11 -21.60
N GLY A 83 -4.27 9.65 -21.59
CA GLY A 83 -3.49 9.46 -22.82
C GLY A 83 -4.10 8.42 -23.76
N LEU A 84 -4.64 7.32 -23.21
CA LEU A 84 -5.36 6.31 -23.99
C LEU A 84 -6.62 6.90 -24.64
N ALA A 85 -7.44 7.64 -23.88
CA ALA A 85 -8.63 8.30 -24.42
C ALA A 85 -8.29 9.31 -25.54
N ALA A 86 -7.17 10.03 -25.41
CA ALA A 86 -6.71 10.96 -26.45
C ALA A 86 -6.27 10.24 -27.73
N MET A 87 -5.67 9.04 -27.61
CA MET A 87 -5.31 8.21 -28.77
C MET A 87 -6.54 7.71 -29.53
N ASP A 88 -7.61 7.34 -28.82
CA ASP A 88 -8.87 6.93 -29.44
C ASP A 88 -9.51 8.07 -30.24
N VAL A 89 -9.57 9.27 -29.66
CA VAL A 89 -10.06 10.48 -30.35
C VAL A 89 -9.22 10.78 -31.58
N LEU A 90 -7.89 10.71 -31.47
CA LEU A 90 -6.99 10.93 -32.60
C LEU A 90 -7.23 9.90 -33.71
N ALA A 91 -7.39 8.62 -33.37
CA ALA A 91 -7.67 7.56 -34.33
C ALA A 91 -8.99 7.80 -35.08
N GLN A 92 -10.02 8.28 -34.38
CA GLN A 92 -11.31 8.61 -34.98
C GLN A 92 -11.20 9.79 -35.97
N ILE A 93 -10.50 10.86 -35.59
CA ILE A 93 -10.25 12.02 -36.47
C ILE A 93 -9.44 11.61 -37.70
N LEU A 94 -8.43 10.75 -37.55
CA LEU A 94 -7.63 10.25 -38.66
C LEU A 94 -8.46 9.39 -39.62
N ALA A 95 -9.33 8.52 -39.08
CA ALA A 95 -10.23 7.70 -39.88
C ALA A 95 -11.14 8.58 -40.76
N GLU A 96 -11.80 9.58 -40.17
CA GLU A 96 -12.69 10.54 -40.87
C GLU A 96 -11.98 11.32 -41.98
N ARG A 97 -10.68 11.61 -41.83
CA ARG A 97 -9.91 12.36 -42.84
C ARG A 97 -9.31 11.48 -43.94
N SER A 98 -9.28 10.17 -43.73
CA SER A 98 -8.72 9.20 -44.68
C SER A 98 -9.78 8.50 -45.53
N SER A 99 -11.07 8.67 -45.19
CA SER A 99 -12.24 8.33 -45.99
C SER A 99 -12.68 9.48 -46.89
#